data_AF-A0A8X7VAD0-F1
#
_entry.id   AF-A0A8X7VAD0-F1
#
_cell.length_a   1.000
_cell.length_b   1.000
_cell.length_c   1.000
_cell.angle_alpha   90.00
_cell.angle_beta   90.00
_cell.angle_gamma   90.00
#
_symmetry.space_group_name_H-M   'P 1'
#
loop_
_entity.id
_entity.type
_entity.pdbx_description
1 polymer ?
#
loop_
_entity_poly.entity_id
_entity_poly.type
_entity_poly.pdbx_seq_one_letter_code
_entity_poly.pdbx_strand_id
1 'polypeptide(L)'
;MRKRERENPCSLCGHYHKYEEGEVCGICGHRKPDSSVVAVPQVHLSAFPSEILPEFLYLGSYDNASRSEVLKTQGISRVLNTVPMCQNLYRNSFTYHCLSDEKVLQFDDAIKFLDQCEKDKARVLVHCMSGKSRSPAVVIAYLMKRKGWRLAESHQWVKQRRPTTDITPEFYQQLEAFEQTILGSREGMMAAMNINDPPTFGFGFPKLNNISQAQVPVFNNASASSIFPSPASTILPQGFTFGAAPPKPTTGDDIIMGGS
;
A
#
# COMPACT_ATOMS: atom_id res chain seq x y z
N MET A 1 27.72 15.77 46.94
CA MET A 1 27.06 15.66 45.62
C MET A 1 26.09 14.48 45.65
N ARG A 2 24.78 14.74 45.74
CA ARG A 2 23.76 13.67 45.68
C ARG A 2 23.79 13.09 44.27
N LYS A 3 24.11 11.80 44.15
CA LYS A 3 23.94 11.02 42.92
C LYS A 3 22.47 11.18 42.53
N ARG A 4 22.20 11.88 41.42
CA ARG A 4 20.87 11.97 40.84
C ARG A 4 20.48 10.53 40.49
N GLU A 5 19.51 9.98 41.21
CA GLU A 5 18.96 8.65 40.91
C GLU A 5 18.62 8.64 39.42
N ARG A 6 19.16 7.64 38.71
CA ARG A 6 18.91 7.47 37.29
C ARG A 6 17.48 6.97 37.16
N GLU A 7 16.52 7.88 37.12
CA GLU A 7 15.12 7.57 36.85
C GLU A 7 15.04 6.75 35.55
N ASN A 8 14.25 5.68 35.55
CA ASN A 8 14.07 4.88 34.35
C ASN A 8 13.35 5.72 33.28
N PRO A 9 13.75 5.62 32.00
CA PRO A 9 13.07 6.33 30.93
C PRO A 9 11.61 5.87 30.84
N CYS A 10 10.71 6.78 30.47
CA CYS A 10 9.29 6.50 30.33
C CYS A 10 9.05 5.31 29.38
N SER A 11 8.25 4.35 29.84
CA SER A 11 7.95 3.11 29.11
C SER A 11 7.22 3.31 27.77
N LEU A 12 6.60 4.48 27.56
CA LEU A 12 5.90 4.81 26.32
C LEU A 12 6.76 5.52 25.28
N CYS A 13 7.81 6.23 25.67
CA CYS A 13 8.55 7.08 24.72
C CYS A 13 10.06 7.02 24.85
N GLY A 14 10.60 6.39 25.89
CA GLY A 14 12.03 6.33 26.16
C GLY A 14 12.65 7.65 26.68
N HIS A 15 11.86 8.70 26.90
CA HIS A 15 12.34 9.97 27.46
C HIS A 15 12.26 10.02 28.98
N TYR A 16 13.13 10.84 29.59
CA TYR A 16 13.14 11.07 31.03
C TYR A 16 12.07 12.10 31.40
N HIS A 17 10.95 11.62 31.92
CA HIS A 17 9.91 12.41 32.58
C HIS A 17 9.09 11.49 33.48
N LYS A 18 8.39 12.05 34.46
CA LYS A 18 7.63 11.27 35.43
C LYS A 18 6.25 10.94 34.90
N TYR A 19 6.19 9.99 33.96
CA TYR A 19 4.94 9.54 33.35
C TYR A 19 3.91 9.05 34.39
N GLU A 20 4.38 8.34 35.43
CA GLU A 20 3.50 7.83 36.49
C GLU A 20 2.82 8.94 37.29
N GLU A 21 3.53 10.06 37.51
CA GLU A 21 3.05 11.28 38.18
C GLU A 21 2.17 12.15 37.25
N GLY A 22 1.97 11.75 36.00
CA GLY A 22 1.12 12.46 35.04
C GLY A 22 1.79 13.62 34.32
N GLU A 23 3.13 13.75 34.43
CA GLU A 23 3.89 14.75 33.69
C GLU A 23 3.84 14.49 32.18
N VAL A 24 3.53 15.54 31.43
CA VAL A 24 3.57 15.52 29.96
C VAL A 24 5.02 15.43 29.51
N CYS A 25 5.30 14.54 28.57
CA CYS A 25 6.62 14.41 27.95
C CYS A 25 7.03 15.74 27.29
N GLY A 26 8.05 16.43 27.82
CA GLY A 26 8.54 17.70 27.24
C GLY A 26 9.18 17.58 25.85
N ILE A 27 9.43 16.37 25.37
CA ILE A 27 10.04 16.09 24.06
C ILE A 27 8.99 15.65 23.02
N CYS A 28 7.98 14.90 23.47
CA CYS A 28 7.06 14.16 22.60
C CYS A 28 5.58 14.43 22.89
N GLY A 29 5.26 15.18 23.94
CA GLY A 29 3.92 15.68 24.24
C GLY A 29 2.89 14.65 24.71
N HIS A 30 3.24 13.38 24.86
CA HIS A 30 2.28 12.38 25.35
C HIS A 30 1.97 12.57 26.84
N ARG A 31 0.74 12.24 27.23
CA ARG A 31 0.20 12.35 28.59
C ARG A 31 -0.39 11.01 29.03
N LYS A 32 -0.45 10.77 30.34
CA LYS A 32 -1.18 9.63 30.91
C LYS A 32 -2.68 9.72 30.51
N PRO A 33 -3.28 8.66 29.93
CA PRO A 33 -4.70 8.64 29.62
C PRO A 33 -5.49 8.73 30.94
N ASP A 34 -6.55 9.54 30.94
CA ASP A 34 -7.42 9.72 32.09
C ASP A 34 -8.14 8.39 32.40
N SER A 35 -8.08 7.93 33.65
CA SER A 35 -8.70 6.68 34.10
C SER A 35 -10.24 6.68 34.01
N SER A 36 -10.86 7.77 33.57
CA SER A 36 -12.32 7.92 33.42
C SER A 36 -12.85 7.71 32.00
N VAL A 37 -12.01 7.47 31.00
CA VAL A 37 -12.48 7.10 29.64
C VAL A 37 -12.54 5.58 29.48
N VAL A 38 -13.76 5.10 29.23
CA VAL A 38 -14.14 3.75 28.82
C VAL A 38 -13.03 3.12 27.96
N ALA A 39 -12.61 1.91 28.33
CA ALA A 39 -11.60 1.12 27.64
C ALA A 39 -11.82 1.14 26.12
N VAL A 40 -11.11 2.04 25.44
CA VAL A 40 -10.93 1.96 23.99
C VAL A 40 -10.27 0.59 23.76
N PRO A 41 -10.77 -0.24 22.84
CA PRO A 41 -10.15 -1.53 22.56
C PRO A 41 -8.66 -1.24 22.34
N GLN A 42 -7.80 -1.85 23.15
CA GLN A 42 -6.37 -1.68 23.01
C GLN A 42 -6.01 -2.21 21.62
N VAL A 43 -5.96 -1.30 20.66
CA VAL A 43 -5.49 -1.57 19.32
C VAL A 43 -4.05 -2.00 19.54
N HIS A 44 -3.80 -3.30 19.42
CA HIS A 44 -2.47 -3.87 19.52
C HIS A 44 -1.61 -3.16 18.47
N LEU A 45 -0.89 -2.11 18.88
CA LEU A 45 0.05 -1.43 18.00
C LEU A 45 1.15 -2.45 17.75
N SER A 46 1.24 -2.93 16.51
CA SER A 46 2.31 -3.82 16.10
C SER A 46 3.66 -3.23 16.50
N ALA A 47 4.47 -4.01 17.20
CA ALA A 47 5.83 -3.64 17.58
C ALA A 47 6.71 -3.30 16.36
N PHE A 48 6.33 -3.84 15.19
CA PHE A 48 7.01 -3.64 13.92
C PHE A 48 6.23 -2.71 12.98
N PRO A 49 6.93 -1.84 12.23
CA PRO A 49 6.34 -1.16 11.07
C PRO A 49 5.66 -2.14 10.11
N SER A 50 4.57 -1.72 9.49
CA SER A 50 3.86 -2.48 8.47
C SER A 50 4.51 -2.25 7.12
N GLU A 51 4.89 -3.31 6.41
CA GLU A 51 5.46 -3.22 5.07
C GLU A 51 4.34 -2.99 4.04
N ILE A 52 4.36 -1.83 3.37
CA ILE A 52 3.38 -1.44 2.36
C ILE A 52 3.82 -1.87 0.97
N LEU A 53 5.06 -1.56 0.62
CA LEU A 53 5.72 -2.03 -0.59
C LEU A 53 6.95 -2.82 -0.18
N PRO A 54 7.12 -4.04 -0.71
CA PRO A 54 8.20 -4.92 -0.32
C PRO A 54 9.55 -4.25 -0.54
N GLU A 55 10.42 -4.36 0.46
CA GLU A 55 11.80 -3.85 0.44
C GLU A 55 11.97 -2.34 0.23
N PHE A 56 10.89 -1.57 0.30
CA PHE A 56 10.94 -0.14 0.02
C PHE A 56 10.16 0.69 1.04
N LEU A 57 8.85 0.49 1.15
CA LEU A 57 7.96 1.41 1.86
C LEU A 57 7.38 0.77 3.12
N TYR A 58 7.73 1.32 4.27
CA TYR A 58 7.23 0.91 5.58
C TYR A 58 6.36 2.00 6.18
N LEU A 59 5.30 1.60 6.89
CA LEU A 59 4.33 2.48 7.54
C LEU A 59 4.31 2.21 9.05
N GLY A 60 4.47 3.26 9.85
CA GLY A 60 4.56 3.12 11.30
C GLY A 60 3.94 4.28 12.09
N SER A 61 4.00 4.10 13.40
CA SER A 61 3.72 5.11 14.43
C SER A 61 5.02 5.72 14.95
N TYR A 62 4.92 6.74 15.81
CA TYR A 62 6.08 7.34 16.46
C TYR A 62 6.84 6.32 17.33
N ASP A 63 6.12 5.41 17.98
CA ASP A 63 6.68 4.25 18.70
C ASP A 63 7.53 3.34 17.83
N ASN A 64 7.18 3.18 16.55
CA ASN A 64 8.00 2.40 15.63
C ASN A 64 9.25 3.19 15.22
N ALA A 65 9.14 4.51 15.07
CA ALA A 65 10.26 5.39 14.74
C ALA A 65 11.25 5.58 15.91
N SER A 66 10.82 5.36 17.16
CA SER A 66 11.67 5.48 18.35
C SER A 66 12.58 4.27 18.60
N ARG A 67 12.38 3.15 17.89
CA ARG A 67 13.14 1.91 18.07
C ARG A 67 14.24 1.78 17.02
N SER A 68 15.40 2.38 17.26
CA SER A 68 16.49 2.43 16.27
C SER A 68 16.98 1.05 15.83
N GLU A 69 16.96 0.09 16.74
CA GLU A 69 17.45 -1.27 16.55
C GLU A 69 16.54 -2.02 15.57
N VAL A 70 15.23 -1.84 15.69
CA VAL A 70 14.23 -2.43 14.78
C VAL A 70 14.38 -1.83 13.38
N LEU A 71 14.55 -0.51 13.28
CA LEU A 71 14.74 0.16 11.99
C LEU A 71 16.01 -0.32 11.29
N LYS A 72 17.13 -0.43 12.02
CA LYS A 72 18.40 -0.96 11.50
C LYS A 72 18.28 -2.41 11.06
N THR A 73 17.61 -3.25 11.85
CA THR A 73 17.39 -4.67 11.54
C THR A 73 16.53 -4.83 10.27
N GLN A 74 15.55 -3.95 10.07
CA GLN A 74 14.74 -3.90 8.84
C GLN A 74 15.47 -3.24 7.66
N GLY A 75 16.68 -2.69 7.88
CA GLY A 75 17.47 -2.01 6.85
C GLY A 75 16.91 -0.64 6.44
N ILE A 76 16.05 -0.04 7.26
CA ILE A 76 15.49 1.29 7.01
C ILE A 76 16.61 2.32 7.17
N SER A 77 16.78 3.19 6.17
CA SER A 77 17.83 4.23 6.15
C SER A 77 17.26 5.65 6.08
N ARG A 78 16.02 5.79 5.60
CA ARG A 78 15.31 7.05 5.42
C ARG A 78 14.03 7.06 6.24
N VAL A 79 13.68 8.21 6.81
CA VAL A 79 12.47 8.37 7.63
C VAL A 79 11.72 9.63 7.22
N LEU A 80 10.45 9.48 6.85
CA LEU A 80 9.53 10.57 6.56
C LEU A 80 8.64 10.82 7.77
N ASN A 81 8.87 11.96 8.43
CA ASN A 81 8.09 12.42 9.56
C ASN A 81 6.97 13.36 9.07
N THR A 82 5.72 12.94 9.26
CA THR A 82 4.54 13.73 8.88
C THR A 82 4.03 14.64 10.00
N VAL A 83 4.77 14.75 11.11
CA VAL A 83 4.41 15.55 12.29
C VAL A 83 5.56 16.49 12.66
N PRO A 84 5.46 17.80 12.35
CA PRO A 84 6.53 18.75 12.65
C PRO A 84 6.84 18.85 14.15
N MET A 85 5.85 18.69 15.04
CA MET A 85 6.09 18.68 16.49
C MET A 85 6.92 17.48 16.98
N CYS A 86 6.99 16.38 16.22
CA CYS A 86 7.72 15.20 16.66
C CYS A 86 9.22 15.38 16.38
N GLN A 87 10.04 15.25 17.43
CA GLN A 87 11.48 15.31 17.27
C GLN A 87 12.03 14.05 16.57
N ASN A 88 12.97 14.27 15.65
CA ASN A 88 13.74 13.20 15.03
C ASN A 88 14.81 12.70 16.01
N LEU A 89 14.64 11.47 16.51
CA LEU A 89 15.45 10.91 17.59
C LEU A 89 16.87 10.55 17.15
N TYR A 90 17.05 10.05 15.93
CA TYR A 90 18.30 9.42 15.49
C TYR A 90 18.90 10.10 14.25
N ARG A 91 19.00 11.44 14.25
CA ARG A 91 19.47 12.26 13.12
C ARG A 91 20.84 11.85 12.56
N ASN A 92 21.69 11.22 13.39
CA ASN A 92 23.03 10.79 12.99
C ASN A 92 23.03 9.42 12.29
N SER A 93 21.95 8.63 12.42
CA SER A 93 21.87 7.27 11.87
C SER A 93 20.94 7.17 10.66
N PHE A 94 19.93 8.03 10.56
CA PHE A 94 18.96 8.02 9.46
C PHE A 94 18.81 9.42 8.88
N THR A 95 18.46 9.48 7.60
CA THR A 95 18.07 10.75 6.97
C THR A 95 16.60 10.99 7.20
N TYR A 96 16.27 12.15 7.77
CA TYR A 96 14.90 12.54 8.04
C TYR A 96 14.43 13.59 7.04
N HIS A 97 13.19 13.42 6.57
CA HIS A 97 12.42 14.46 5.90
C HIS A 97 11.20 14.78 6.75
N CYS A 98 11.01 16.04 7.11
CA CYS A 98 9.88 16.47 7.93
C CYS A 98 8.93 17.33 7.09
N LEU A 99 7.65 16.98 7.10
CA LEU A 99 6.62 17.87 6.55
C LEU A 99 6.40 19.06 7.48
N SER A 100 6.20 20.23 6.91
CA SER A 100 6.21 21.50 7.65
C SER A 100 4.85 21.80 8.30
N ASP A 101 3.77 21.28 7.73
CA ASP A 101 2.40 21.60 8.12
C ASP A 101 1.71 20.39 8.78
N GLU A 102 0.92 20.66 9.81
CA GLU A 102 0.15 19.65 10.55
C GLU A 102 -1.22 19.36 9.93
N LYS A 103 -1.82 20.40 9.32
CA LYS A 103 -3.18 20.38 8.76
C LYS A 103 -3.15 20.06 7.29
N VAL A 104 -2.14 20.53 6.56
CA VAL A 104 -2.02 20.31 5.11
C VAL A 104 -0.97 19.25 4.83
N LEU A 105 -1.38 18.13 4.22
CA LEU A 105 -0.43 17.14 3.75
C LEU A 105 0.22 17.62 2.45
N GLN A 106 1.49 17.97 2.52
CA GLN A 106 2.30 18.38 1.36
C GLN A 106 2.65 17.14 0.51
N PHE A 107 1.65 16.59 -0.19
CA PHE A 107 1.79 15.34 -0.94
C PHE A 107 2.91 15.40 -1.98
N ASP A 108 3.03 16.49 -2.75
CA ASP A 108 4.08 16.60 -3.77
C ASP A 108 5.50 16.56 -3.18
N ASP A 109 5.71 17.17 -2.03
CA ASP A 109 7.01 17.17 -1.35
C ASP A 109 7.33 15.79 -0.78
N ALA A 110 6.35 15.16 -0.11
CA ALA A 110 6.48 13.80 0.38
C ALA A 110 6.76 12.80 -0.75
N ILE A 111 6.06 12.92 -1.88
CA ILE A 111 6.22 12.04 -3.04
C ILE A 111 7.59 12.24 -3.68
N LYS A 112 8.06 13.48 -3.86
CA LYS A 112 9.42 13.74 -4.38
C LYS A 112 10.50 13.09 -3.51
N PHE A 113 10.35 13.15 -2.19
CA PHE A 113 11.25 12.48 -1.27
C PHE A 113 11.19 10.96 -1.42
N LEU A 114 10.00 10.37 -1.50
CA LEU A 114 9.81 8.93 -1.70
C LEU A 114 10.37 8.46 -3.04
N ASP A 115 10.17 9.23 -4.12
CA ASP A 115 10.73 8.93 -5.45
C ASP A 115 12.27 8.94 -5.41
N GLN A 116 12.88 9.87 -4.67
CA GLN A 116 14.33 9.87 -4.49
C GLN A 116 14.79 8.64 -3.71
N CYS A 117 14.04 8.24 -2.67
CA CYS A 117 14.33 7.01 -1.94
C CYS A 117 14.20 5.76 -2.83
N GLU A 118 13.21 5.71 -3.72
CA GLU A 118 13.01 4.58 -4.65
C GLU A 118 14.19 4.49 -5.63
N LYS A 119 14.67 5.64 -6.15
CA LYS A 119 15.87 5.73 -7.01
C LYS A 119 17.14 5.28 -6.29
N ASP A 120 17.31 5.68 -5.04
CA ASP A 120 18.44 5.31 -4.19
C ASP A 120 18.37 3.83 -3.72
N LYS A 121 17.27 3.11 -4.04
CA LYS A 121 16.93 1.78 -3.49
C LYS A 121 16.99 1.74 -1.96
N ALA A 122 16.61 2.86 -1.33
CA ALA A 122 16.63 3.03 0.10
C ALA A 122 15.27 2.61 0.70
N ARG A 123 15.33 1.85 1.80
CA ARG A 123 14.14 1.53 2.60
C ARG A 123 13.72 2.74 3.43
N VAL A 124 12.46 3.13 3.32
CA VAL A 124 11.90 4.33 3.94
C VAL A 124 10.76 3.98 4.91
N LEU A 125 10.79 4.60 6.09
CA LEU A 125 9.68 4.58 7.03
C LEU A 125 8.87 5.87 6.95
N VAL A 126 7.58 5.77 6.69
CA VAL A 126 6.63 6.88 6.83
C VAL A 126 5.89 6.73 8.15
N HIS A 127 5.99 7.72 9.03
CA HIS A 127 5.32 7.68 10.32
C HIS A 127 4.59 8.98 10.67
N CYS A 128 3.57 8.82 11.51
CA CYS A 128 2.93 9.92 12.22
C CYS A 128 2.90 9.59 13.72
N MET A 129 2.14 10.34 14.52
CA MET A 129 2.05 10.05 15.97
C MET A 129 1.53 8.64 16.24
N SER A 130 0.32 8.32 15.78
CA SER A 130 -0.34 7.02 16.01
C SER A 130 -0.19 6.01 14.86
N GLY A 131 0.30 6.45 13.70
CA GLY A 131 0.36 5.63 12.49
C GLY A 131 -1.02 5.23 11.94
N LYS A 132 -2.06 6.07 12.15
CA LYS A 132 -3.45 5.76 11.77
C LYS A 132 -4.03 6.65 10.66
N SER A 133 -3.72 7.95 10.67
CA SER A 133 -4.39 8.92 9.79
C SER A 133 -3.43 9.61 8.81
N ARG A 134 -2.51 10.45 9.30
CA ARG A 134 -1.57 11.23 8.47
C ARG A 134 -0.58 10.40 7.64
N SER A 135 0.16 9.48 8.27
CA SER A 135 1.14 8.68 7.53
C SER A 135 0.50 7.74 6.50
N PRO A 136 -0.64 7.07 6.78
CA PRO A 136 -1.36 6.33 5.74
C PRO A 136 -1.84 7.20 4.59
N ALA A 137 -2.33 8.42 4.86
CA ALA A 137 -2.77 9.34 3.82
C ALA A 137 -1.64 9.69 2.85
N VAL A 138 -0.44 10.03 3.35
CA VAL A 138 0.74 10.28 2.50
C VAL A 138 1.12 9.05 1.67
N VAL A 139 1.07 7.86 2.26
CA VAL A 139 1.34 6.61 1.54
C VAL A 139 0.31 6.35 0.45
N ILE A 140 -0.97 6.62 0.70
CA ILE A 140 -2.05 6.49 -0.29
C ILE A 140 -1.84 7.47 -1.45
N ALA A 141 -1.50 8.72 -1.16
CA ALA A 141 -1.16 9.71 -2.19
C ALA A 141 0.00 9.23 -3.08
N TYR A 142 1.04 8.65 -2.48
CA TYR A 142 2.16 8.07 -3.22
C TYR A 142 1.72 6.90 -4.12
N LEU A 143 0.88 5.99 -3.62
CA LEU A 143 0.35 4.87 -4.41
C LEU A 143 -0.49 5.37 -5.58
N MET A 144 -1.36 6.36 -5.37
CA MET A 144 -2.15 6.97 -6.44
C MET A 144 -1.26 7.58 -7.52
N LYS A 145 -0.22 8.33 -7.14
CA LYS A 145 0.70 8.98 -8.09
C LYS A 145 1.55 7.97 -8.86
N ARG A 146 2.15 6.99 -8.17
CA ARG A 146 3.19 6.11 -8.73
C ARG A 146 2.62 4.85 -9.36
N LYS A 147 1.55 4.27 -8.78
CA LYS A 147 0.86 3.10 -9.33
C LYS A 147 -0.31 3.47 -10.22
N GLY A 148 -0.78 4.72 -10.18
CA GLY A 148 -1.94 5.17 -10.95
C GLY A 148 -3.25 4.56 -10.47
N TRP A 149 -3.28 4.06 -9.24
CA TRP A 149 -4.45 3.49 -8.56
C TRP A 149 -5.43 4.58 -8.13
N ARG A 150 -6.71 4.23 -8.02
CA ARG A 150 -7.71 5.13 -7.43
C ARG A 150 -7.56 5.24 -5.92
N LEU A 151 -8.18 6.25 -5.32
CA LEU A 151 -8.19 6.47 -3.88
C LEU A 151 -8.71 5.24 -3.13
N ALA A 152 -9.83 4.69 -3.56
CA ALA A 152 -10.45 3.52 -2.94
C ALA A 152 -9.51 2.29 -2.95
N GLU A 153 -8.87 2.02 -4.09
CA GLU A 153 -7.94 0.89 -4.25
C GLU A 153 -6.71 1.06 -3.37
N SER A 154 -6.12 2.27 -3.39
CA SER A 154 -4.94 2.61 -2.60
C SER A 154 -5.22 2.55 -1.09
N HIS A 155 -6.38 3.05 -0.67
CA HIS A 155 -6.82 2.98 0.73
C HIS A 155 -7.03 1.53 1.17
N GLN A 156 -7.70 0.71 0.36
CA GLN A 156 -7.92 -0.70 0.66
C GLN A 156 -6.58 -1.46 0.79
N TRP A 157 -5.61 -1.20 -0.10
CA TRP A 157 -4.28 -1.80 -0.04
C TRP A 157 -3.56 -1.53 1.30
N VAL A 158 -3.61 -0.28 1.76
CA VAL A 158 -2.99 0.11 3.03
C VAL A 158 -3.76 -0.47 4.21
N LYS A 159 -5.10 -0.47 4.17
CA LYS A 159 -5.95 -1.03 5.22
C LYS A 159 -5.73 -2.54 5.41
N GLN A 160 -5.52 -3.29 4.33
CA GLN A 160 -5.21 -4.73 4.40
C GLN A 160 -3.90 -5.02 5.13
N ARG A 161 -2.88 -4.16 4.97
CA ARG A 161 -1.56 -4.34 5.59
C ARG A 161 -1.45 -3.74 6.97
N ARG A 162 -2.25 -2.71 7.24
CA ARG A 162 -2.35 -2.06 8.55
C ARG A 162 -3.82 -1.83 8.87
N PRO A 163 -4.50 -2.80 9.51
CA PRO A 163 -5.92 -2.71 9.86
C PRO A 163 -6.24 -1.51 10.77
N THR A 164 -5.25 -1.01 11.51
CA THR A 164 -5.37 0.14 12.40
C THR A 164 -5.47 1.49 11.67
N THR A 165 -5.34 1.49 10.33
CA THR A 165 -5.47 2.69 9.50
C THR A 165 -6.89 3.24 9.61
N ASP A 166 -7.00 4.50 10.01
CA ASP A 166 -8.24 5.22 10.18
C ASP A 166 -7.97 6.69 9.86
N ILE A 167 -8.30 7.08 8.63
CA ILE A 167 -8.00 8.41 8.08
C ILE A 167 -9.12 9.35 8.48
N THR A 168 -8.75 10.49 9.06
CA THR A 168 -9.71 11.52 9.43
C THR A 168 -10.33 12.13 8.16
N PRO A 169 -11.61 12.54 8.19
CA PRO A 169 -12.31 13.05 7.02
C PRO A 169 -11.60 14.23 6.36
N GLU A 170 -10.94 15.07 7.15
CA GLU A 170 -10.12 16.21 6.68
C GLU A 170 -9.00 15.79 5.72
N PHE A 171 -8.25 14.73 6.05
CA PHE A 171 -7.19 14.23 5.16
C PHE A 171 -7.77 13.41 4.01
N TYR A 172 -8.93 12.77 4.21
CA TYR A 172 -9.61 12.08 3.13
C TYR A 172 -10.04 13.05 2.02
N GLN A 173 -10.61 14.20 2.38
CA GLN A 173 -10.94 15.28 1.43
C GLN A 173 -9.71 15.80 0.68
N GLN A 174 -8.56 15.94 1.36
CA GLN A 174 -7.31 16.30 0.70
C GLN A 174 -6.86 15.25 -0.32
N LEU A 175 -7.06 13.96 -0.03
CA LEU A 175 -6.75 12.88 -0.95
C LEU A 175 -7.68 12.87 -2.17
N GLU A 176 -8.97 13.16 -2.00
CA GLU A 176 -9.91 13.29 -3.11
C GLU A 176 -9.52 14.45 -4.04
N ALA A 177 -9.18 15.62 -3.47
CA ALA A 177 -8.69 16.76 -4.25
C ALA A 177 -7.38 16.42 -5.00
N PHE A 178 -6.50 15.66 -4.36
CA PHE A 178 -5.25 15.22 -4.98
C PHE A 178 -5.48 14.18 -6.10
N GLU A 179 -6.42 13.25 -5.92
CA GLU A 179 -6.82 12.29 -6.97
C GLU A 179 -7.34 13.02 -8.21
N GLN A 180 -8.21 14.01 -8.04
CA GLN A 180 -8.72 14.84 -9.15
C GLN A 180 -7.58 15.58 -9.88
N THR A 181 -6.60 16.09 -9.13
CA THR A 181 -5.45 16.78 -9.71
C THR A 181 -4.60 15.82 -10.56
N ILE A 182 -4.35 14.59 -10.08
CA ILE A 182 -3.59 13.58 -10.83
C ILE A 182 -4.36 13.06 -12.03
N LEU A 183 -5.64 12.73 -11.85
CA LEU A 183 -6.48 12.17 -12.92
C LEU A 183 -6.76 13.21 -14.00
N GLY A 184 -7.09 14.46 -13.65
CA GLY A 184 -7.26 15.53 -14.62
C GLY A 184 -5.97 15.86 -15.38
N SER A 185 -4.81 15.76 -14.73
CA SER A 185 -3.51 15.88 -15.39
C SER A 185 -3.23 14.70 -16.34
N ARG A 186 -3.65 13.47 -15.98
CA ARG A 186 -3.48 12.26 -16.81
C ARG A 186 -4.47 12.22 -17.99
N GLU A 187 -5.70 12.67 -17.79
CA GLU A 187 -6.70 12.86 -18.84
C GLU A 187 -6.27 13.95 -19.81
N GLY A 188 -5.70 15.06 -19.33
CA GLY A 188 -5.07 16.07 -20.18
C GLY A 188 -3.90 15.52 -21.00
N MET A 189 -3.10 14.61 -20.43
CA MET A 189 -1.98 13.99 -21.15
C MET A 189 -2.43 12.88 -22.14
N MET A 190 -3.57 12.22 -21.90
CA MET A 190 -4.19 11.31 -22.88
C MET A 190 -5.00 12.07 -23.95
N ALA A 191 -5.61 13.21 -23.61
CA ALA A 191 -6.30 14.09 -24.56
C ALA A 191 -5.31 14.79 -25.50
N ALA A 192 -4.10 15.13 -25.03
CA ALA A 192 -3.01 15.61 -25.87
C ALA A 192 -2.41 14.55 -26.81
N MET A 193 -2.77 13.26 -26.63
CA MET A 193 -2.47 12.17 -27.57
C MET A 193 -3.66 11.84 -28.47
N ASN A 194 -4.79 12.53 -28.34
CA ASN A 194 -5.93 12.37 -29.24
C ASN A 194 -5.77 13.33 -30.43
N ILE A 195 -4.96 12.90 -31.41
CA ILE A 195 -5.00 13.44 -32.77
C ILE A 195 -6.38 13.09 -33.32
N ASN A 196 -7.26 14.09 -33.37
CA ASN A 196 -8.57 13.99 -34.01
C ASN A 196 -8.48 14.06 -35.55
N ASP A 197 -7.36 13.60 -36.13
CA ASP A 197 -7.23 13.33 -37.56
C ASP A 197 -7.25 11.80 -37.78
N PRO A 198 -8.15 11.28 -38.64
CA PRO A 198 -8.19 9.86 -38.93
C PRO A 198 -6.90 9.42 -39.65
N PRO A 199 -6.34 8.23 -39.33
CA PRO A 199 -5.13 7.75 -39.96
C PRO A 199 -5.40 7.44 -41.44
N THR A 200 -4.86 8.27 -42.32
CA THR A 200 -4.81 8.01 -43.75
C THR A 200 -3.71 6.98 -44.02
N PHE A 201 -4.04 5.69 -44.06
CA PHE A 201 -3.18 4.68 -44.67
C PHE A 201 -3.23 4.86 -46.19
N GLY A 202 -2.35 5.73 -46.72
CA GLY A 202 -2.24 6.01 -48.15
C GLY A 202 -0.82 5.71 -48.64
N PHE A 203 -0.64 4.57 -49.30
CA PHE A 203 0.51 4.33 -50.17
C PHE A 203 0.57 5.43 -51.23
N GLY A 204 1.72 6.07 -51.37
CA GLY A 204 1.89 7.27 -52.17
C GLY A 204 1.47 7.12 -53.63
N PHE A 205 0.43 7.85 -54.02
CA PHE A 205 0.17 8.21 -55.41
C PHE A 205 -0.37 9.65 -55.47
N PRO A 206 0.20 10.51 -56.34
CA PRO A 206 -0.30 11.87 -56.51
C PRO A 206 -1.65 11.84 -57.23
N LYS A 207 -2.62 12.62 -56.72
CA LYS A 207 -3.96 12.77 -57.32
C LYS A 207 -3.86 13.44 -58.70
N LEU A 208 -4.22 12.72 -59.75
CA LEU A 208 -4.57 13.32 -61.04
C LEU A 208 -6.05 13.71 -61.00
N ASN A 209 -6.30 15.01 -61.17
CA ASN A 209 -7.65 15.55 -61.27
C ASN A 209 -8.20 15.24 -62.67
N ASN A 210 -9.42 14.69 -62.70
CA ASN A 210 -10.34 14.62 -63.84
C ASN A 210 -9.93 13.65 -64.97
N ILE A 211 -10.73 12.59 -65.17
CA ILE A 211 -11.28 12.16 -66.48
C ILE A 211 -12.27 11.01 -66.24
N SER A 212 -13.39 11.13 -66.94
CA SER A 212 -14.58 10.29 -67.03
C SER A 212 -14.31 8.79 -67.34
N GLN A 213 -15.32 7.98 -66.99
CA GLN A 213 -15.56 6.58 -67.42
C GLN A 213 -14.63 5.50 -66.86
N ALA A 214 -15.17 4.65 -65.97
CA ALA A 214 -15.12 3.18 -66.11
C ALA A 214 -15.95 2.50 -65.02
N GLN A 215 -16.54 1.36 -65.38
CA GLN A 215 -17.57 0.60 -64.67
C GLN A 215 -17.11 -0.01 -63.34
N VAL A 216 -18.04 -0.09 -62.38
CA VAL A 216 -17.92 -0.94 -61.18
C VAL A 216 -18.21 -2.40 -61.55
N PRO A 217 -17.34 -3.37 -61.21
CA PRO A 217 -17.78 -4.75 -61.10
C PRO A 217 -18.28 -4.99 -59.67
N VAL A 218 -19.56 -5.32 -59.57
CA VAL A 218 -20.17 -5.99 -58.41
C VAL A 218 -19.53 -7.37 -58.31
N PHE A 219 -18.99 -7.75 -57.14
CA PHE A 219 -18.65 -9.14 -56.87
C PHE A 219 -19.48 -9.68 -55.70
N ASN A 220 -20.18 -10.74 -56.06
CA ASN A 220 -21.21 -11.45 -55.35
C ASN A 220 -20.64 -12.32 -54.21
N ASN A 221 -21.53 -12.60 -53.28
CA ASN A 221 -21.40 -13.44 -52.10
C ASN A 221 -20.74 -14.81 -52.39
N ALA A 222 -19.70 -15.16 -51.66
CA ALA A 222 -19.24 -16.55 -51.53
C ALA A 222 -18.60 -16.78 -50.15
N SER A 223 -19.19 -17.75 -49.44
CA SER A 223 -18.82 -18.31 -48.15
C SER A 223 -17.33 -18.60 -47.99
N ALA A 224 -16.72 -18.03 -46.95
CA ALA A 224 -15.37 -18.37 -46.53
C ALA A 224 -15.31 -19.81 -45.99
N SER A 225 -14.42 -20.62 -46.57
CA SER A 225 -14.10 -21.97 -46.09
C SER A 225 -13.03 -21.87 -45.00
N SER A 226 -13.29 -22.50 -43.86
CA SER A 226 -12.40 -22.55 -42.69
C SER A 226 -11.03 -23.16 -43.03
N ILE A 227 -9.95 -22.54 -42.53
CA ILE A 227 -8.54 -22.94 -42.73
C ILE A 227 -8.03 -23.88 -41.62
N PHE A 228 -8.86 -24.22 -40.61
CA PHE A 228 -8.44 -25.12 -39.53
C PHE A 228 -8.90 -26.56 -39.76
N PRO A 229 -7.98 -27.55 -39.78
CA PRO A 229 -8.35 -28.95 -39.73
C PRO A 229 -8.68 -29.37 -38.30
N SER A 230 -9.92 -29.78 -38.07
CA SER A 230 -10.38 -30.47 -36.86
C SER A 230 -10.24 -31.98 -37.03
N PRO A 231 -9.61 -32.72 -36.12
CA PRO A 231 -9.83 -34.16 -36.01
C PRO A 231 -11.00 -34.45 -35.06
N ALA A 232 -11.99 -35.19 -35.57
CA ALA A 232 -13.07 -35.78 -34.78
C ALA A 232 -12.67 -37.21 -34.35
N SER A 233 -12.84 -37.53 -33.06
CA SER A 233 -13.14 -38.84 -32.46
C SER A 233 -13.15 -38.63 -30.94
N THR A 234 -14.30 -38.48 -30.29
CA THR A 234 -15.13 -39.57 -29.74
C THR A 234 -14.29 -40.55 -28.90
N ILE A 235 -14.26 -40.35 -27.58
CA ILE A 235 -14.38 -41.38 -26.52
C ILE A 235 -14.55 -40.63 -25.19
N LEU A 236 -15.61 -40.95 -24.46
CA LEU A 236 -15.98 -40.40 -23.16
C LEU A 236 -15.49 -41.38 -22.07
N PRO A 237 -14.57 -41.02 -21.16
CA PRO A 237 -14.33 -41.82 -19.97
C PRO A 237 -15.23 -41.32 -18.82
N GLN A 238 -16.20 -42.16 -18.45
CA GLN A 238 -16.94 -42.06 -17.20
C GLN A 238 -16.01 -42.34 -16.01
N GLY A 239 -16.17 -41.58 -14.92
CA GLY A 239 -15.71 -42.00 -13.59
C GLY A 239 -14.43 -41.32 -13.07
N PHE A 240 -14.48 -40.01 -12.82
CA PHE A 240 -13.59 -39.39 -11.83
C PHE A 240 -14.31 -39.32 -10.49
N THR A 241 -13.99 -40.25 -9.60
CA THR A 241 -14.45 -40.24 -8.20
C THR A 241 -13.33 -39.75 -7.29
N PHE A 242 -13.64 -38.75 -6.45
CA PHE A 242 -12.73 -38.14 -5.48
C PHE A 242 -12.78 -38.97 -4.19
N GLY A 243 -11.75 -39.79 -3.97
CA GLY A 243 -11.68 -40.72 -2.84
C GLY A 243 -11.38 -40.03 -1.51
N ALA A 244 -12.43 -39.64 -0.78
CA ALA A 244 -12.40 -39.58 0.68
C ALA A 244 -12.75 -40.99 1.21
N ALA A 245 -11.80 -41.63 1.90
CA ALA A 245 -12.02 -42.95 2.50
C ALA A 245 -12.91 -42.86 3.75
N PRO A 246 -13.99 -43.66 3.87
CA PRO A 246 -14.65 -43.90 5.15
C PRO A 246 -13.90 -44.98 5.96
N PRO A 247 -13.90 -44.92 7.29
CA PRO A 247 -13.23 -45.89 8.14
C PRO A 247 -13.90 -47.27 8.08
N LYS A 248 -13.08 -48.32 7.99
CA LYS A 248 -13.51 -49.73 8.03
C LYS A 248 -14.01 -50.12 9.42
N PRO A 249 -15.09 -50.91 9.54
CA PRO A 249 -15.47 -51.57 10.78
C PRO A 249 -14.60 -52.81 11.01
N THR A 250 -14.02 -52.95 12.21
CA THR A 250 -13.32 -54.15 12.68
C THR A 250 -14.26 -55.01 13.53
N THR A 251 -14.75 -56.11 12.95
CA THR A 251 -15.08 -57.36 13.65
C THR A 251 -13.77 -58.14 13.77
N GLY A 252 -13.32 -58.67 14.90
CA GLY A 252 -14.01 -59.54 15.86
C GLY A 252 -13.40 -60.94 15.74
N ASP A 253 -13.01 -61.52 16.89
CA ASP A 253 -12.63 -62.93 17.14
C ASP A 253 -11.12 -63.25 17.06
N ASP A 254 -10.45 -63.97 17.97
CA ASP A 254 -10.75 -64.45 19.33
C ASP A 254 -9.46 -65.13 19.89
N ILE A 255 -9.51 -65.58 21.16
CA ILE A 255 -8.70 -66.62 21.83
C ILE A 255 -7.34 -66.22 22.49
N ILE A 256 -7.26 -66.26 23.84
CA ILE A 256 -6.62 -67.32 24.68
C ILE A 256 -6.70 -66.98 26.19
N MET A 257 -7.11 -68.02 26.93
CA MET A 257 -7.28 -68.23 28.37
C MET A 257 -6.03 -68.11 29.28
N GLY A 258 -6.29 -67.89 30.57
CA GLY A 258 -5.44 -68.24 31.73
C GLY A 258 -4.86 -67.01 32.45
N GLY A 259 -4.93 -66.83 33.77
CA GLY A 259 -5.40 -67.65 34.89
C GLY A 259 -5.09 -66.91 36.21
N SER A 260 -5.60 -67.48 37.31
CA SER A 260 -5.53 -67.02 38.72
C SER A 260 -6.60 -66.02 39.16
#